data_AF-A0A923VC26-F1
#
_entry.id   AF-A0A923VC26-F1
#
_cell.length_a   1.000
_cell.length_b   1.000
_cell.length_c   1.000
_cell.angle_alpha   90.00
_cell.angle_beta   90.00
_cell.angle_gamma   90.00
#
_symmetry.space_group_name_H-M   'P 1'
#
loop_
_entity.id
_entity.type
_entity.pdbx_description
1 polymer ?
#
loop_
_entity_poly.entity_id
_entity_poly.type
_entity_poly.pdbx_seq_one_letter_code
_entity_poly.pdbx_strand_id
1 'polypeptide(L)'
;VKFIDKLIKDSSKANAKNLSKIYSQPTDSLLKPMLYTSDNFFAEQSLLMVSNEHLGYMSTDAIIDTLIKTDLRDVPQKPRWVDGCGLSRYNLFSPFSFVYILNKAKNEFGIQRLQSILPTGGQGTLKNFYQKDSSFIFAKTGSLSNNSAISGMLYSKKGKLLIFSVLANQFVGSATKVRHAVEKFLEAIREKY
;
A
#
# COMPACT_ATOMS: atom_id res chain seq x y z
N VAL A 1 -8.74 -26.31 -25.00
CA VAL A 1 -9.64 -26.96 -24.04
C VAL A 1 -9.07 -28.29 -23.55
N LYS A 2 -8.90 -29.33 -24.40
CA LYS A 2 -8.34 -30.65 -23.99
C LYS A 2 -6.97 -30.65 -23.27
N PHE A 3 -6.09 -29.67 -23.55
CA PHE A 3 -4.77 -29.57 -22.90
C PHE A 3 -4.85 -29.01 -21.48
N ILE A 4 -5.77 -28.06 -21.25
CA ILE A 4 -6.01 -27.45 -19.93
C ILE A 4 -6.73 -28.46 -19.02
N ASP A 5 -7.72 -29.18 -19.56
CA ASP A 5 -8.42 -30.24 -18.82
C ASP A 5 -7.49 -31.39 -18.41
N LYS A 6 -6.44 -31.66 -19.21
CA LYS A 6 -5.42 -32.67 -18.89
C LYS A 6 -4.52 -32.22 -17.72
N LEU A 7 -4.11 -30.96 -17.69
CA LEU A 7 -3.31 -30.39 -16.60
C LEU A 7 -4.08 -30.36 -15.27
N ILE A 8 -5.39 -30.08 -15.31
CA ILE A 8 -6.26 -30.09 -14.12
C ILE A 8 -6.49 -31.52 -13.61
N LYS A 9 -6.55 -32.53 -14.48
CA LYS A 9 -6.65 -33.93 -14.07
C LYS A 9 -5.35 -34.48 -13.49
N ASP A 10 -4.19 -34.07 -13.99
CA ASP A 10 -2.91 -34.55 -13.47
C ASP A 10 -2.58 -33.99 -12.07
N SER A 11 -3.01 -32.76 -11.74
CA SER A 11 -2.82 -32.20 -10.39
C SER A 11 -3.66 -32.92 -9.32
N SER A 12 -4.82 -33.45 -9.69
CA SER A 12 -5.69 -34.24 -8.78
C SER A 12 -5.17 -35.65 -8.46
N LYS A 13 -4.15 -36.13 -9.18
CA LYS A 13 -3.53 -37.46 -8.99
C LYS A 13 -2.21 -37.43 -8.21
N ALA A 14 -1.73 -36.26 -7.80
CA ALA A 14 -0.55 -36.17 -6.96
C ALA A 14 -0.84 -36.82 -5.60
N ASN A 15 -0.10 -37.89 -5.29
CA ASN A 15 -0.22 -38.61 -4.04
C ASN A 15 0.20 -37.65 -2.89
N ALA A 16 -0.76 -37.15 -2.11
CA ALA A 16 -0.55 -36.07 -1.13
C ALA A 16 0.52 -36.37 -0.06
N LYS A 17 0.94 -37.64 0.08
CA LYS A 17 1.99 -38.09 1.01
C LYS A 17 3.40 -37.58 0.70
N ASN A 18 3.69 -37.12 -0.53
CA ASN A 18 5.04 -36.67 -0.93
C ASN A 18 5.11 -35.22 -1.41
N LEU A 19 4.18 -34.36 -1.00
CA LEU A 19 4.23 -32.93 -1.32
C LEU A 19 5.13 -32.21 -0.30
N SER A 20 6.25 -31.65 -0.76
CA SER A 20 7.05 -30.72 0.03
C SER A 20 6.54 -29.29 -0.18
N LYS A 21 6.33 -28.56 0.92
CA LYS A 21 5.96 -27.14 0.84
C LYS A 21 7.18 -26.34 0.38
N ILE A 22 7.12 -25.77 -0.81
CA ILE A 22 8.12 -24.83 -1.31
C ILE A 22 7.72 -23.44 -0.85
N TYR A 23 8.59 -22.81 -0.06
CA TYR A 23 8.39 -21.43 0.39
C TYR A 23 8.94 -20.46 -0.65
N SER A 24 8.23 -19.36 -0.86
CA SER A 24 8.69 -18.24 -1.68
C SER A 24 9.64 -17.34 -0.88
N GLN A 25 9.96 -16.16 -1.45
CA GLN A 25 10.78 -15.15 -0.78
C GLN A 25 10.09 -14.58 0.47
N PRO A 26 10.85 -14.02 1.43
CA PRO A 26 10.29 -13.30 2.57
C PRO A 26 9.31 -12.21 2.13
N THR A 27 8.26 -11.96 2.92
CA THR A 27 7.20 -11.00 2.61
C THR A 27 7.75 -9.60 2.26
N ASP A 28 8.73 -9.11 3.01
CA ASP A 28 9.29 -7.77 2.78
C ASP A 28 10.07 -7.67 1.47
N SER A 29 10.60 -8.79 0.95
CA SER A 29 11.22 -8.86 -0.37
C SER A 29 10.20 -8.68 -1.51
N LEU A 30 8.91 -8.92 -1.24
CA LEU A 30 7.80 -8.60 -2.15
C LEU A 30 7.25 -7.19 -1.89
N LEU A 31 7.02 -6.82 -0.63
CA LEU A 31 6.40 -5.55 -0.27
C LEU A 31 7.27 -4.35 -0.67
N LYS A 32 8.59 -4.46 -0.52
CA LYS A 32 9.51 -3.36 -0.84
C LYS A 32 9.44 -2.93 -2.31
N PRO A 33 9.66 -3.81 -3.31
CA PRO A 33 9.51 -3.41 -4.70
C PRO A 33 8.09 -2.93 -5.00
N MET A 34 7.05 -3.60 -4.50
CA MET A 34 5.65 -3.19 -4.67
C MET A 34 5.41 -1.73 -4.22
N LEU A 35 5.89 -1.36 -3.03
CA LEU A 35 5.69 -0.02 -2.47
C LEU A 35 6.59 1.03 -3.13
N TYR A 36 7.83 0.66 -3.49
CA TYR A 36 8.80 1.56 -4.13
C TYR A 36 8.42 1.93 -5.56
N THR A 37 7.96 0.97 -6.36
CA THR A 37 7.60 1.19 -7.77
C THR A 37 6.11 1.43 -7.96
N SER A 38 5.30 1.23 -6.91
CA SER A 38 3.84 1.26 -6.98
C SER A 38 3.28 0.20 -7.93
N ASP A 39 3.79 -1.04 -7.81
CA ASP A 39 3.40 -2.13 -8.69
C ASP A 39 1.97 -2.63 -8.39
N ASN A 40 1.05 -2.36 -9.32
CA ASN A 40 -0.36 -2.72 -9.17
C ASN A 40 -0.57 -4.24 -9.21
N PHE A 41 0.21 -4.97 -10.00
CA PHE A 41 0.06 -6.41 -10.12
C PHE A 41 0.43 -7.08 -8.80
N PHE A 42 1.54 -6.67 -8.18
CA PHE A 42 1.93 -7.20 -6.88
C PHE A 42 0.89 -6.88 -5.79
N ALA A 43 0.27 -5.70 -5.84
CA ALA A 43 -0.78 -5.33 -4.90
C ALA A 43 -2.03 -6.23 -5.02
N GLU A 44 -2.53 -6.45 -6.24
CA GLU A 44 -3.68 -7.33 -6.48
C GLU A 44 -3.38 -8.78 -6.11
N GLN A 45 -2.21 -9.30 -6.53
CA GLN A 45 -1.83 -10.68 -6.21
C GLN A 45 -1.64 -10.88 -4.70
N SER A 46 -1.07 -9.89 -4.00
CA SER A 46 -0.92 -9.95 -2.54
C SER A 46 -2.28 -10.03 -1.85
N LEU A 47 -3.27 -9.24 -2.29
CA LEU A 47 -4.62 -9.29 -1.73
C LEU A 47 -5.30 -10.63 -1.98
N LEU A 48 -5.13 -11.23 -3.16
CA LEU A 48 -5.64 -12.58 -3.45
C LEU A 48 -4.94 -13.66 -2.64
N MET A 49 -3.64 -13.53 -2.37
CA MET A 49 -2.92 -14.46 -1.48
C MET A 49 -3.43 -14.36 -0.05
N VAL A 50 -3.69 -13.14 0.45
CA VAL A 50 -4.36 -12.93 1.74
C VAL A 50 -5.75 -13.57 1.74
N SER A 51 -6.53 -13.43 0.66
CA SER A 51 -7.83 -14.11 0.51
C SER A 51 -7.69 -15.62 0.64
N ASN A 52 -6.74 -16.21 -0.09
CA ASN A 52 -6.54 -17.65 -0.06
C ASN A 52 -6.14 -18.15 1.34
N GLU A 53 -5.30 -17.40 2.05
CA GLU A 53 -4.87 -17.74 3.41
C GLU A 53 -6.03 -17.63 4.42
N HIS A 54 -6.84 -16.56 4.35
CA HIS A 54 -7.92 -16.32 5.31
C HIS A 54 -9.19 -17.12 5.02
N LEU A 55 -9.53 -17.30 3.74
CA LEU A 55 -10.82 -17.83 3.30
C LEU A 55 -10.72 -19.20 2.63
N GLY A 56 -9.51 -19.65 2.28
CA GLY A 56 -9.29 -20.89 1.53
C GLY A 56 -9.56 -20.78 0.02
N TYR A 57 -9.89 -19.59 -0.48
CA TYR A 57 -10.07 -19.32 -1.91
C TYR A 57 -9.73 -17.86 -2.24
N MET A 58 -9.48 -17.60 -3.53
CA MET A 58 -9.10 -16.28 -4.03
C MET A 58 -10.34 -15.47 -4.46
N SER A 59 -10.67 -14.43 -3.70
CA SER A 59 -11.75 -13.47 -4.04
C SER A 59 -11.47 -12.11 -3.41
N THR A 60 -11.20 -11.12 -4.25
CA THR A 60 -10.98 -9.71 -3.83
C THR A 60 -12.13 -9.17 -3.01
N ASP A 61 -13.37 -9.33 -3.47
CA ASP A 61 -14.55 -8.78 -2.79
C ASP A 61 -14.75 -9.43 -1.41
N ALA A 62 -14.61 -10.76 -1.32
CA ALA A 62 -14.82 -11.48 -0.07
C ALA A 62 -13.74 -11.14 0.98
N ILE A 63 -12.48 -11.03 0.56
CA ILE A 63 -11.41 -10.67 1.50
C ILE A 63 -11.51 -9.22 1.95
N ILE A 64 -11.86 -8.29 1.05
CA ILE A 64 -12.07 -6.88 1.42
C ILE A 64 -13.20 -6.75 2.44
N ASP A 65 -14.35 -7.41 2.20
CA ASP A 65 -15.47 -7.41 3.15
C ASP A 65 -15.06 -7.97 4.52
N THR A 66 -14.29 -9.07 4.52
CA THR A 66 -13.76 -9.69 5.74
C THR A 66 -12.85 -8.72 6.49
N LEU A 67 -11.87 -8.11 5.83
CA LEU A 67 -10.90 -7.18 6.44
C LEU A 67 -11.59 -5.91 6.97
N ILE A 68 -12.62 -5.39 6.28
CA ILE A 68 -13.41 -4.24 6.77
C ILE A 68 -14.15 -4.59 8.06
N LYS A 69 -14.64 -5.83 8.20
CA LYS A 69 -15.36 -6.30 9.41
C LYS A 69 -14.44 -6.73 10.55
N THR A 70 -13.16 -6.97 10.26
CA THR A 70 -12.18 -7.52 11.22
C THR A 70 -11.05 -6.52 11.45
N ASP A 71 -9.96 -6.59 10.68
CA ASP A 71 -8.75 -5.79 10.85
C ASP A 71 -8.98 -4.28 10.81
N LEU A 72 -9.95 -3.82 10.02
CA LEU A 72 -10.30 -2.41 9.85
C LEU A 72 -11.63 -2.03 10.51
N ARG A 73 -12.16 -2.86 11.42
CA ARG A 73 -13.48 -2.62 12.06
C ARG A 73 -13.56 -1.26 12.77
N ASP A 74 -12.44 -0.81 13.33
CA ASP A 74 -12.31 0.39 14.16
C ASP A 74 -11.83 1.61 13.36
N VAL A 75 -11.79 1.52 12.02
CA VAL A 75 -11.45 2.68 11.18
C VAL A 75 -12.51 3.78 11.37
N PRO A 76 -12.14 5.03 11.70
CA PRO A 76 -13.11 6.07 12.04
C PRO A 76 -14.11 6.38 10.92
N GLN A 77 -13.66 6.26 9.67
CA GLN A 77 -14.47 6.45 8.47
C GLN A 77 -14.32 5.22 7.60
N LYS A 78 -15.37 4.39 7.56
CA LYS A 78 -15.39 3.15 6.77
C LYS A 78 -15.18 3.48 5.29
N PRO A 79 -14.11 2.97 4.66
CA PRO A 79 -13.85 3.23 3.26
C PRO A 79 -14.77 2.39 2.38
N ARG A 80 -14.95 2.83 1.13
CA ARG A 80 -15.31 1.91 0.05
C ARG A 80 -14.00 1.42 -0.56
N TRP A 81 -13.74 0.12 -0.45
CA TRP A 81 -12.53 -0.52 -0.95
C TRP A 81 -12.95 -1.59 -1.96
N VAL A 82 -12.33 -1.65 -3.14
CA VAL A 82 -12.77 -2.56 -4.21
C VAL A 82 -11.63 -3.25 -4.95
N ASP A 83 -10.38 -2.87 -4.72
CA ASP A 83 -9.22 -3.49 -5.37
C ASP A 83 -7.95 -3.34 -4.52
N GLY A 84 -6.93 -4.17 -4.75
CA GLY A 84 -5.68 -4.12 -3.98
C GLY A 84 -4.78 -2.94 -4.36
N CYS A 85 -4.82 -2.49 -5.61
CA CYS A 85 -3.86 -1.53 -6.16
C CYS A 85 -4.29 -0.07 -6.11
N GLY A 86 -5.58 0.23 -5.95
CA GLY A 86 -6.10 1.60 -5.91
C GLY A 86 -6.39 2.21 -7.29
N LEU A 87 -6.44 1.42 -8.38
CA LEU A 87 -6.75 1.93 -9.73
C LEU A 87 -8.23 2.28 -9.89
N SER A 88 -9.12 1.57 -9.20
CA SER A 88 -10.54 1.79 -9.28
C SER A 88 -10.94 3.15 -8.73
N ARG A 89 -11.73 3.88 -9.51
CA ARG A 89 -12.37 5.15 -9.12
C ARG A 89 -13.41 4.97 -8.02
N TYR A 90 -13.80 3.73 -7.73
CA TYR A 90 -14.74 3.40 -6.67
C TYR A 90 -14.08 3.23 -5.30
N ASN A 91 -12.74 3.28 -5.22
CA ASN A 91 -12.05 3.38 -3.95
C ASN A 91 -12.30 4.77 -3.33
N LEU A 92 -12.95 4.79 -2.17
CA LEU A 92 -13.26 5.99 -1.41
C LEU A 92 -12.66 5.85 -0.02
N PHE A 93 -11.48 6.44 0.17
CA PHE A 93 -10.77 6.52 1.45
C PHE A 93 -10.63 7.98 1.86
N SER A 94 -10.78 8.25 3.15
CA SER A 94 -10.47 9.55 3.72
C SER A 94 -8.98 9.66 4.09
N PRO A 95 -8.44 10.87 4.25
CA PRO A 95 -7.10 11.04 4.83
C PRO A 95 -6.99 10.41 6.23
N PHE A 96 -8.07 10.48 7.04
CA PHE A 96 -8.11 9.85 8.37
C PHE A 96 -8.00 8.33 8.30
N SER A 97 -8.60 7.68 7.29
CA SER A 97 -8.50 6.24 7.08
C SER A 97 -7.04 5.83 6.87
N PHE A 98 -6.28 6.57 6.04
CA PHE A 98 -4.86 6.29 5.83
C PHE A 98 -3.99 6.56 7.07
N VAL A 99 -4.25 7.66 7.80
CA VAL A 99 -3.55 7.95 9.05
C VAL A 99 -3.80 6.84 10.08
N TYR A 100 -5.05 6.37 10.20
CA TYR A 100 -5.42 5.27 11.07
C TYR A 100 -4.66 3.98 10.69
N ILE A 101 -4.67 3.60 9.40
CA ILE A 101 -4.00 2.39 8.90
C ILE A 101 -2.49 2.47 9.15
N LEU A 102 -1.84 3.59 8.84
CA LEU A 102 -0.41 3.78 9.08
C LEU A 102 -0.07 3.72 10.57
N ASN A 103 -0.91 4.30 11.43
CA ASN A 103 -0.70 4.25 12.87
C ASN A 103 -0.88 2.83 13.43
N LYS A 104 -1.91 2.10 12.97
CA LYS A 104 -2.14 0.69 13.32
C LYS A 104 -0.94 -0.16 12.88
N ALA A 105 -0.52 -0.05 11.62
CA ALA A 105 0.64 -0.78 11.09
C ALA A 105 1.93 -0.46 11.86
N LYS A 106 2.14 0.81 12.25
CA LYS A 106 3.30 1.20 13.07
C LYS A 106 3.27 0.51 14.44
N ASN A 107 2.10 0.43 15.06
CA ASN A 107 1.95 -0.17 16.38
C ASN A 107 2.09 -1.71 16.35
N GLU A 108 1.65 -2.35 15.26
CA GLU A 108 1.69 -3.81 15.12
C GLU A 108 3.03 -4.33 14.61
N PHE A 109 3.64 -3.64 13.64
CA PHE A 109 4.82 -4.14 12.94
C PHE A 109 6.11 -3.37 13.26
N GLY A 110 5.99 -2.27 14.00
CA GLY A 110 7.11 -1.40 14.35
C GLY A 110 7.47 -0.39 13.26
N ILE A 111 8.02 0.73 13.69
CA ILE A 111 8.39 1.84 12.80
C ILE A 111 9.53 1.45 11.85
N GLN A 112 10.49 0.65 12.31
CA GLN A 112 11.67 0.26 11.53
C GLN A 112 11.29 -0.56 10.29
N ARG A 113 10.30 -1.45 10.43
CA ARG A 113 9.80 -2.24 9.30
C ARG A 113 9.08 -1.36 8.29
N LEU A 114 8.26 -0.42 8.74
CA LEU A 114 7.60 0.52 7.82
C LEU A 114 8.61 1.40 7.07
N GLN A 115 9.65 1.88 7.75
CA GLN A 115 10.73 2.66 7.14
C GLN A 115 11.56 1.85 6.12
N SER A 116 11.64 0.52 6.27
CA SER A 116 12.41 -0.33 5.36
C SER A 116 11.67 -0.65 4.06
N ILE A 117 10.33 -0.69 4.10
CA ILE A 117 9.47 -1.05 2.96
C ILE A 117 8.88 0.16 2.23
N LEU A 118 8.67 1.29 2.90
CA LEU A 118 8.17 2.52 2.27
C LEU A 118 9.32 3.31 1.64
N PRO A 119 9.13 3.89 0.43
CA PRO A 119 10.16 4.71 -0.17
C PRO A 119 10.35 6.01 0.61
N THR A 120 11.60 6.44 0.67
CA THR A 120 12.03 7.72 1.25
C THR A 120 12.28 8.75 0.13
N GLY A 121 12.53 10.01 0.48
CA GLY A 121 12.91 11.04 -0.49
C GLY A 121 14.03 10.59 -1.44
N GLY A 122 13.97 10.96 -2.72
CA GLY A 122 14.96 10.52 -3.71
C GLY A 122 14.92 9.02 -4.07
N GLN A 123 13.98 8.24 -3.53
CA GLN A 123 13.83 6.81 -3.85
C GLN A 123 12.45 6.48 -4.42
N GLY A 124 12.36 5.39 -5.20
CA GLY A 124 11.09 4.90 -5.75
C GLY A 124 10.28 5.98 -6.48
N THR A 125 8.99 6.05 -6.20
CA THR A 125 8.09 7.08 -6.75
C THR A 125 8.34 8.50 -6.20
N LEU A 126 9.25 8.66 -5.24
CA LEU A 126 9.73 9.93 -4.69
C LEU A 126 11.11 10.33 -5.25
N LYS A 127 11.63 9.66 -6.30
CA LYS A 127 12.97 9.92 -6.87
C LYS A 127 13.31 11.40 -7.15
N ASN A 128 12.32 12.20 -7.51
CA ASN A 128 12.49 13.62 -7.85
C ASN A 128 12.04 14.58 -6.74
N PHE A 129 11.60 14.07 -5.59
CA PHE A 129 10.98 14.84 -4.50
C PHE A 129 11.70 14.58 -3.17
N TYR A 130 11.65 15.54 -2.25
CA TYR A 130 12.23 15.46 -0.91
C TYR A 130 13.72 15.07 -0.94
N GLN A 131 14.46 15.59 -1.92
CA GLN A 131 15.85 15.21 -2.16
C GLN A 131 16.78 15.76 -1.07
N LYS A 132 16.46 16.94 -0.54
CA LYS A 132 17.19 17.56 0.55
C LYS A 132 16.84 16.81 1.83
N ASP A 133 17.85 16.21 2.47
CA ASP A 133 17.69 15.53 3.76
C ASP A 133 16.70 14.37 3.70
N SER A 134 16.86 13.47 2.72
CA SER A 134 15.85 12.52 2.25
C SER A 134 15.35 11.48 3.26
N SER A 135 16.01 11.32 4.41
CA SER A 135 15.68 10.32 5.44
C SER A 135 14.55 10.76 6.38
N PHE A 136 14.02 11.97 6.21
CA PHE A 136 12.99 12.49 7.11
C PHE A 136 11.57 12.00 6.79
N ILE A 137 11.31 11.48 5.59
CA ILE A 137 9.96 11.17 5.10
C ILE A 137 9.92 9.78 4.46
N PHE A 138 8.98 8.95 4.90
CA PHE A 138 8.73 7.61 4.38
C PHE A 138 7.26 7.53 3.97
N ALA A 139 6.97 7.47 2.67
CA ALA A 139 5.61 7.67 2.20
C ALA A 139 5.29 6.94 0.90
N LYS A 140 4.03 6.54 0.77
CA LYS A 140 3.50 5.98 -0.47
C LYS A 140 2.77 7.06 -1.26
N THR A 141 3.06 7.13 -2.55
CA THR A 141 2.33 8.01 -3.48
C THR A 141 1.21 7.26 -4.19
N GLY A 142 0.12 7.96 -4.51
CA GLY A 142 -0.92 7.53 -5.43
C GLY A 142 -1.13 8.58 -6.53
N SER A 143 -1.35 8.14 -7.76
CA SER A 143 -1.56 9.07 -8.89
C SER A 143 -2.49 8.44 -9.92
N LEU A 144 -3.56 9.14 -10.23
CA LEU A 144 -4.47 8.86 -11.36
C LEU A 144 -4.74 10.20 -12.06
N SER A 145 -5.39 10.19 -13.22
CA SER A 145 -5.83 11.44 -13.85
C SER A 145 -6.66 12.26 -12.86
N ASN A 146 -6.26 13.51 -12.64
CA ASN A 146 -6.89 14.47 -11.72
C ASN A 146 -6.83 14.09 -10.22
N ASN A 147 -6.03 13.08 -9.85
CA ASN A 147 -5.85 12.66 -8.45
C ASN A 147 -4.37 12.51 -8.11
N SER A 148 -3.98 13.06 -6.97
CA SER A 148 -2.62 13.00 -6.43
C SER A 148 -2.72 12.78 -4.94
N ALA A 149 -2.12 11.69 -4.47
CA ALA A 149 -2.13 11.30 -3.07
C ALA A 149 -0.72 11.04 -2.57
N ILE A 150 -0.46 11.38 -1.31
CA ILE A 150 0.71 10.94 -0.57
C ILE A 150 0.33 10.73 0.89
N SER A 151 0.62 9.53 1.39
CA SER A 151 0.36 9.15 2.78
C SER A 151 1.61 8.49 3.34
N GLY A 152 1.97 8.81 4.57
CA GLY A 152 3.19 8.28 5.16
C GLY A 152 3.50 8.86 6.53
N MET A 153 4.78 8.79 6.87
CA MET A 153 5.31 9.28 8.12
C MET A 153 6.47 10.23 7.83
N LEU A 154 6.62 11.26 8.64
CA LEU A 154 7.76 12.16 8.57
C LEU A 154 8.25 12.57 9.95
N TYR A 155 9.55 12.86 10.06
CA TYR A 155 10.18 13.41 11.24
C TYR A 155 10.33 14.92 11.11
N SER A 156 9.79 15.65 12.07
CA SER A 156 9.99 17.09 12.17
C SER A 156 11.46 17.41 12.49
N LYS A 157 11.87 18.69 12.33
CA LYS A 157 13.23 19.10 12.69
C LYS A 157 13.52 18.94 14.19
N LYS A 158 12.48 18.93 15.03
CA LYS A 158 12.57 18.65 16.47
C LYS A 158 12.57 17.16 16.80
N GLY A 159 12.58 16.28 15.79
CA GLY A 159 12.58 14.82 15.97
C GLY A 159 11.21 14.22 16.27
N LYS A 160 10.12 14.98 16.16
CA LYS A 160 8.77 14.47 16.39
C LYS A 160 8.30 13.66 15.18
N LEU A 161 7.84 12.43 15.43
CA LEU A 161 7.19 11.61 14.40
C LEU A 161 5.77 12.14 14.13
N LEU A 162 5.47 12.41 12.87
CA LEU A 162 4.17 12.80 12.37
C LEU A 162 3.68 11.76 11.36
N ILE A 163 2.42 11.35 11.47
CA ILE A 163 1.74 10.51 10.47
C ILE A 163 0.80 11.42 9.70
N PHE A 164 0.83 11.34 8.36
CA PHE A 164 0.08 12.26 7.51
C PHE A 164 -0.58 11.54 6.33
N SER A 165 -1.60 12.20 5.79
CA SER A 165 -2.19 11.86 4.51
C SER A 165 -2.66 13.13 3.81
N VAL A 166 -2.28 13.29 2.55
CA VAL A 166 -2.71 14.38 1.68
C VAL A 166 -3.33 13.76 0.44
N LEU A 167 -4.62 14.02 0.23
CA LEU A 167 -5.39 13.54 -0.92
C LEU A 167 -5.91 14.76 -1.70
N ALA A 168 -5.38 14.97 -2.90
CA ALA A 168 -5.84 16.01 -3.82
C ALA A 168 -6.61 15.36 -4.97
N ASN A 169 -7.92 15.56 -4.99
CA ASN A 169 -8.83 15.00 -5.99
C ASN A 169 -9.45 16.09 -6.87
N GLN A 170 -9.92 15.72 -8.06
CA GLN A 170 -10.60 16.58 -9.02
C GLN A 170 -9.84 17.88 -9.38
N PHE A 171 -8.51 17.89 -9.29
CA PHE A 171 -7.75 19.06 -9.74
C PHE A 171 -7.68 19.08 -11.27
N VAL A 172 -7.64 20.30 -11.82
CA VAL A 172 -7.39 20.53 -13.24
C VAL A 172 -5.92 20.87 -13.44
N GLY A 173 -5.24 20.18 -14.36
CA GLY A 173 -3.86 20.46 -14.74
C GLY A 173 -2.87 19.36 -14.37
N SER A 174 -1.60 19.74 -14.19
CA SER A 174 -0.51 18.79 -14.00
C SER A 174 -0.42 18.26 -12.57
N ALA A 175 -0.41 16.94 -12.42
CA ALA A 175 -0.15 16.27 -11.15
C ALA A 175 1.20 16.68 -10.54
N THR A 176 2.21 16.97 -11.37
CA THR A 176 3.54 17.42 -10.92
C THR A 176 3.46 18.75 -10.17
N LYS A 177 2.64 19.70 -10.64
CA LYS A 177 2.45 20.99 -9.94
C LYS A 177 1.82 20.79 -8.57
N VAL A 178 0.79 19.94 -8.49
CA VAL A 178 0.15 19.57 -7.21
C VAL A 178 1.14 18.92 -6.28
N ARG A 179 1.95 17.97 -6.77
CA ARG A 179 2.98 17.28 -5.98
C ARG A 179 4.03 18.24 -5.41
N HIS A 180 4.48 19.24 -6.17
CA HIS A 180 5.39 20.27 -5.65
C HIS A 180 4.73 21.20 -4.61
N ALA A 181 3.44 21.51 -4.76
CA ALA A 181 2.72 22.27 -3.73
C ALA A 181 2.62 21.47 -2.43
N VAL A 182 2.33 20.16 -2.53
CA VAL A 182 2.29 19.24 -1.38
C VAL A 182 3.67 19.07 -0.74
N GLU A 183 4.74 18.99 -1.54
CA GLU A 183 6.11 18.93 -1.05
C GLU A 183 6.45 20.16 -0.18
N LYS A 184 6.21 21.37 -0.70
CA LYS A 184 6.40 22.62 0.07
C LYS A 184 5.55 22.65 1.34
N PHE A 185 4.31 22.18 1.27
CA PHE A 185 3.42 22.10 2.42
C PHE A 185 4.00 21.17 3.51
N LEU A 186 4.45 19.97 3.15
CA LEU A 186 5.00 19.01 4.10
C LEU A 186 6.35 19.47 4.67
N GLU A 187 7.19 20.14 3.88
CA GLU A 187 8.40 20.80 4.38
C GLU A 187 8.07 21.89 5.41
N ALA A 188 7.05 22.73 5.16
CA ALA A 188 6.62 23.73 6.13
C ALA A 188 6.10 23.10 7.44
N ILE A 189 5.37 21.98 7.36
CA ILE A 189 4.94 21.22 8.54
C ILE A 189 6.14 20.67 9.31
N ARG A 190 7.15 20.16 8.59
CA ARG A 190 8.39 19.62 9.16
C ARG A 190 9.16 20.66 9.98
N GLU A 191 9.22 21.90 9.50
CA GLU A 191 9.91 23.00 10.19
C GLU A 191 9.12 23.53 11.40
N LYS A 192 7.78 23.51 11.33
CA LYS A 192 6.91 24.05 12.38
C LYS A 192 6.88 23.19 13.66
N TYR A 193 6.81 21.87 13.49
CA TYR A 193 6.64 20.91 14.59
C TYR A 193 7.96 20.24 15.00
#